data_AF-A0A6F8VAI3-F1
#
_entry.id   AF-A0A6F8VAI3-F1
#
_cell.length_a   1.000
_cell.length_b   1.000
_cell.length_c   1.000
_cell.angle_alpha   90.00
_cell.angle_beta   90.00
_cell.angle_gamma   90.00
#
_symmetry.space_group_name_H-M   'P 1'
#
loop_
_entity.id
_entity.type
_entity.pdbx_description
1 polymer ?
#
loop_
_entity_poly.entity_id
_entity_poly.type
_entity_poly.pdbx_seq_one_letter_code
_entity_poly.pdbx_strand_id
1 'polypeptide(L)'
;MKMKLNFRAALISVAFLGGSIVPGAVYSGNLLKANGVSTEADAILYYQTIDPSNLRSTQAAWRTVNGFDPGSGNEVVVVGGHKNVSDLGFWRRIEMVIDKRIGYVGNVAYTTFNFESEQDAFLNINAKSIVNMEYSPGPNGDRITKFYIYDAAGNRKNSTFFDPDVATREELFLPNGCAACHGGGNKNFATRGGKTGGGFLAFDFNVFEYGPLTSRAANEANVKKLNQGVMKTNPPGAVKSLINGLYGGNGLPLATQYSAYRPSTWATEPKLWNVVVTDCQGCHTLSEQEVLSLDYWKRNVGSFREEVLKEKLMPNSPFANRRFWSTDHHQTVEDALIRFRP
;
A
#
# COMPACT_ATOMS: atom_id res chain seq x y z
N MET A 1 47.08 42.36 -14.26
CA MET A 1 47.09 41.00 -14.85
C MET A 1 46.02 40.18 -14.11
N LYS A 2 44.80 40.11 -14.66
CA LYS A 2 43.65 39.40 -14.08
C LYS A 2 43.09 38.45 -15.14
N MET A 3 43.09 37.16 -14.82
CA MET A 3 42.65 36.06 -15.68
C MET A 3 41.12 35.94 -15.61
N LYS A 4 40.45 35.90 -16.78
CA LYS A 4 39.03 35.55 -16.90
C LYS A 4 38.92 34.08 -17.32
N LEU A 5 38.22 33.27 -16.53
CA LEU A 5 37.78 31.93 -16.94
C LEU A 5 36.40 32.02 -17.61
N ASN A 6 36.28 31.47 -18.81
CA ASN A 6 35.02 31.20 -19.50
C ASN A 6 34.70 29.71 -19.36
N PHE A 7 33.53 29.37 -18.81
CA PHE A 7 32.98 28.02 -18.85
C PHE A 7 32.07 27.88 -20.08
N ARG A 8 32.35 26.89 -20.93
CA ARG A 8 31.45 26.42 -22.01
C ARG A 8 30.73 25.17 -21.51
N ALA A 9 29.40 25.18 -21.55
CA ALA A 9 28.58 23.98 -21.43
C ALA A 9 28.21 23.49 -22.84
N ALA A 10 28.46 22.21 -23.12
CA ALA A 10 28.10 21.56 -24.38
C ALA A 10 26.73 20.89 -24.24
N LEU A 11 25.84 21.16 -25.22
CA LEU A 11 24.63 20.40 -25.52
C LEU A 11 25.00 18.98 -25.96
N ILE A 12 24.21 17.99 -25.52
CA ILE A 12 23.99 16.76 -26.28
C ILE A 12 22.48 16.52 -26.36
N SER A 13 21.94 16.74 -27.56
CA SER A 13 20.64 16.25 -27.99
C SER A 13 20.79 14.80 -28.46
N VAL A 14 19.81 13.96 -28.16
CA VAL A 14 19.54 12.75 -28.94
C VAL A 14 18.05 12.72 -29.26
N ALA A 15 17.75 12.82 -30.56
CA ALA A 15 16.44 12.56 -31.13
C ALA A 15 16.33 11.06 -31.45
N PHE A 16 15.14 10.49 -31.29
CA PHE A 16 14.74 9.28 -31.99
C PHE A 16 13.36 9.44 -32.63
N LEU A 17 13.27 8.85 -33.82
CA LEU A 17 12.28 9.00 -34.87
C LEU A 17 10.96 8.25 -34.63
N GLY A 18 9.90 8.82 -35.19
CA GLY A 18 8.72 8.22 -35.83
C GLY A 18 8.35 6.75 -35.57
N GLY A 19 7.14 6.55 -35.04
CA GLY A 19 6.40 5.29 -35.08
C GLY A 19 4.90 5.55 -35.04
N SER A 20 4.19 4.98 -36.02
CA SER A 20 2.74 5.07 -36.22
C SER A 20 1.93 4.57 -35.01
N ILE A 21 0.75 5.16 -34.85
CA ILE A 21 -0.20 4.94 -33.76
C ILE A 21 -0.82 3.53 -33.90
N VAL A 22 -0.58 2.66 -32.93
CA VAL A 22 -1.29 1.39 -32.76
C VAL A 22 -2.29 1.57 -31.59
N PRO A 23 -3.58 1.23 -31.74
CA PRO A 23 -4.52 1.22 -30.62
C PRO A 23 -4.17 0.06 -29.69
N GLY A 24 -3.82 0.38 -28.44
CA GLY A 24 -3.45 -0.59 -27.42
C GLY A 24 -2.11 -0.25 -26.77
N ALA A 25 -2.04 0.90 -26.09
CA ALA A 25 -0.90 1.23 -25.25
C ALA A 25 -0.86 0.25 -24.07
N VAL A 26 0.01 -0.76 -24.15
CA VAL A 26 0.42 -1.57 -23.01
C VAL A 26 1.18 -0.64 -22.07
N TYR A 27 0.58 -0.27 -20.94
CA TYR A 27 1.22 0.48 -19.88
C TYR A 27 2.33 -0.39 -19.26
N SER A 28 3.58 -0.26 -19.72
CA SER A 28 4.77 -0.66 -18.93
C SER A 28 5.33 0.58 -18.25
N GLY A 29 4.91 0.84 -17.01
CA GLY A 29 5.26 2.06 -16.27
C GLY A 29 6.26 1.82 -15.14
N ASN A 30 6.76 2.93 -14.55
CA ASN A 30 7.54 2.94 -13.30
C ASN A 30 6.68 2.70 -12.04
N LEU A 31 5.41 2.33 -12.22
CA LEU A 31 4.46 2.10 -11.14
C LEU A 31 4.88 0.90 -10.29
N LEU A 32 4.73 1.03 -8.98
CA LEU A 32 5.21 0.11 -7.95
C LEU A 32 6.73 -0.11 -7.90
N LYS A 33 7.52 0.75 -8.56
CA LYS A 33 8.99 0.64 -8.61
C LYS A 33 9.72 1.79 -7.90
N ALA A 34 8.98 2.70 -7.27
CA ALA A 34 9.53 3.88 -6.57
C ALA A 34 10.59 3.52 -5.50
N ASN A 35 10.42 2.40 -4.81
CA ASN A 35 11.38 1.90 -3.81
C ASN A 35 12.43 0.93 -4.39
N GLY A 36 12.61 0.94 -5.72
CA GLY A 36 13.48 0.03 -6.44
C GLY A 36 12.83 -1.33 -6.73
N VAL A 37 13.50 -2.14 -7.56
CA VAL A 37 12.99 -3.44 -8.02
C VAL A 37 13.75 -4.58 -7.36
N SER A 38 13.01 -5.50 -6.74
CA SER A 38 13.54 -6.78 -6.24
C SER A 38 13.58 -7.80 -7.38
N THR A 39 14.57 -8.69 -7.31
CA THR A 39 14.71 -9.88 -8.16
C THR A 39 14.24 -11.13 -7.43
N GLU A 40 14.17 -12.26 -8.12
CA GLU A 40 13.93 -13.55 -7.48
C GLU A 40 14.98 -13.88 -6.41
N ALA A 41 16.25 -13.58 -6.68
CA ALA A 41 17.33 -13.77 -5.73
C ALA A 41 17.12 -12.94 -4.45
N ASP A 42 16.66 -11.68 -4.59
CA ASP A 42 16.31 -10.83 -3.46
C ASP A 42 15.18 -11.46 -2.62
N ALA A 43 14.14 -12.01 -3.26
CA ALA A 43 13.02 -12.65 -2.57
C ALA A 43 13.42 -13.95 -1.84
N ILE A 44 14.27 -14.78 -2.46
CA ILE A 44 14.82 -15.99 -1.83
C ILE A 44 15.62 -15.61 -0.59
N LEU A 45 16.54 -14.66 -0.71
CA LEU A 45 17.36 -14.17 0.40
C LEU A 45 16.48 -13.56 1.50
N TYR A 46 15.42 -12.84 1.12
CA TYR A 46 14.45 -12.28 2.05
C TYR A 46 13.79 -13.37 2.88
N TYR A 47 13.23 -14.41 2.26
CA TYR A 47 12.60 -15.51 3.00
C TYR A 47 13.59 -16.32 3.84
N GLN A 48 14.80 -16.59 3.34
CA GLN A 48 15.86 -17.21 4.13
C GLN A 48 16.19 -16.38 5.38
N THR A 49 16.09 -15.06 5.29
CA THR A 49 16.32 -14.15 6.42
C THR A 49 15.15 -14.18 7.41
N ILE A 50 13.91 -13.98 6.96
CA ILE A 50 12.76 -13.77 7.87
C ILE A 50 12.07 -15.04 8.35
N ASP A 51 12.31 -16.17 7.69
CA ASP A 51 11.73 -17.49 7.98
C ASP A 51 12.77 -18.62 7.75
N PRO A 52 13.91 -18.60 8.46
CA PRO A 52 15.03 -19.51 8.20
C PRO A 52 14.68 -21.00 8.40
N SER A 53 13.70 -21.28 9.27
CA SER A 53 13.19 -22.64 9.54
C SER A 53 12.04 -23.05 8.62
N ASN A 54 11.70 -22.22 7.62
CA ASN A 54 10.66 -22.50 6.64
C ASN A 54 9.27 -22.81 7.23
N LEU A 55 8.94 -22.20 8.37
CA LEU A 55 7.68 -22.43 9.09
C LEU A 55 6.47 -21.81 8.39
N ARG A 56 6.69 -21.00 7.35
CA ARG A 56 5.67 -20.28 6.59
C ARG A 56 5.71 -20.64 5.12
N SER A 57 6.10 -21.87 4.78
CA SER A 57 6.18 -22.37 3.41
C SER A 57 4.82 -22.51 2.71
N THR A 58 3.74 -22.60 3.48
CA THR A 58 2.36 -22.60 2.97
C THR A 58 1.49 -21.61 3.74
N GLN A 59 0.36 -21.22 3.13
CA GLN A 59 -0.65 -20.36 3.75
C GLN A 59 -1.16 -21.00 5.05
N ALA A 60 -1.41 -22.30 5.04
CA ALA A 60 -1.87 -23.03 6.24
C ALA A 60 -0.82 -23.00 7.35
N ALA A 61 0.45 -23.23 7.02
CA ALA A 61 1.55 -23.17 8.00
C ALA A 61 1.71 -21.75 8.56
N TRP A 62 1.64 -20.73 7.71
CA TRP A 62 1.68 -19.32 8.14
C TRP A 62 0.52 -18.98 9.09
N ARG A 63 -0.70 -19.45 8.79
CA ARG A 63 -1.88 -19.27 9.64
C ARG A 63 -1.71 -19.94 11.00
N THR A 64 -1.18 -21.17 11.02
CA THR A 64 -0.89 -21.93 12.25
C THR A 64 0.12 -21.17 13.13
N VAL A 65 1.23 -20.73 12.54
CA VAL A 65 2.27 -19.96 13.23
C VAL A 65 1.72 -18.66 13.81
N ASN A 66 0.82 -17.98 13.10
CA ASN A 66 0.24 -16.71 13.54
C ASN A 66 -1.05 -16.86 14.38
N GLY A 67 -1.46 -18.09 14.70
CA GLY A 67 -2.57 -18.33 15.63
C GLY A 67 -3.93 -18.01 15.05
N PHE A 68 -4.15 -18.28 13.76
CA PHE A 68 -5.47 -18.23 13.12
C PHE A 68 -6.32 -19.47 13.38
N ASP A 69 -5.74 -20.53 13.95
CA ASP A 69 -6.47 -21.77 14.20
C ASP A 69 -7.53 -21.60 15.29
N PRO A 70 -8.69 -22.27 15.19
CA PRO A 70 -9.75 -22.18 16.20
C PRO A 70 -9.30 -22.53 17.62
N GLY A 71 -8.32 -23.42 17.76
CA GLY A 71 -7.76 -23.84 19.06
C GLY A 71 -6.79 -22.84 19.70
N SER A 72 -6.44 -21.75 19.02
CA SER A 72 -5.48 -20.75 19.53
C SER A 72 -6.03 -19.86 20.65
N GLY A 73 -7.36 -19.78 20.78
CA GLY A 73 -8.04 -18.82 21.67
C GLY A 73 -7.99 -17.36 21.16
N ASN A 74 -7.44 -17.12 19.97
CA ASN A 74 -7.44 -15.81 19.34
C ASN A 74 -8.77 -15.54 18.64
N GLU A 75 -9.14 -14.26 18.58
CA GLU A 75 -10.23 -13.79 17.72
C GLU A 75 -9.69 -13.58 16.31
N VAL A 76 -10.35 -14.18 15.31
CA VAL A 76 -10.11 -13.89 13.89
C VAL A 76 -11.11 -12.83 13.44
N VAL A 77 -10.62 -11.62 13.21
CA VAL A 77 -11.43 -10.50 12.68
C VAL A 77 -11.46 -10.59 11.16
N VAL A 78 -12.64 -10.47 10.56
CA VAL A 78 -12.85 -10.66 9.12
C VAL A 78 -13.55 -9.44 8.51
N VAL A 79 -13.00 -8.94 7.39
CA VAL A 79 -13.63 -7.94 6.52
C VAL A 79 -13.62 -8.48 5.10
N GLY A 80 -14.79 -8.65 4.47
CA GLY A 80 -14.91 -9.31 3.17
C GLY A 80 -15.80 -8.55 2.18
N GLY A 81 -15.65 -8.91 0.89
CA GLY A 81 -16.50 -8.43 -0.21
C GLY A 81 -16.36 -6.94 -0.52
N HIS A 82 -15.15 -6.38 -0.38
CA HIS A 82 -14.88 -4.99 -0.73
C HIS A 82 -13.77 -4.89 -1.77
N LYS A 83 -13.75 -3.80 -2.52
CA LYS A 83 -12.64 -3.41 -3.38
C LYS A 83 -11.99 -2.16 -2.81
N ASN A 84 -10.66 -2.11 -2.76
CA ASN A 84 -9.94 -0.88 -2.38
C ASN A 84 -9.47 -0.16 -3.65
N VAL A 85 -10.05 1.02 -3.92
CA VAL A 85 -9.80 1.78 -5.15
C VAL A 85 -8.56 2.66 -5.12
N SER A 86 -7.95 2.82 -3.95
CA SER A 86 -6.66 3.48 -3.77
C SER A 86 -5.48 2.53 -3.96
N ASP A 87 -5.77 1.22 -4.08
CA ASP A 87 -4.78 0.16 -4.13
C ASP A 87 -4.88 -0.64 -5.45
N LEU A 88 -4.68 -1.96 -5.41
CA LEU A 88 -4.49 -2.81 -6.57
C LEU A 88 -5.79 -3.20 -7.32
N GLY A 89 -6.96 -2.72 -6.90
CA GLY A 89 -8.21 -2.93 -7.64
C GLY A 89 -8.82 -4.34 -7.62
N PHE A 90 -8.30 -5.26 -6.80
CA PHE A 90 -8.92 -6.57 -6.55
C PHE A 90 -10.11 -6.46 -5.59
N TRP A 91 -11.06 -7.38 -5.72
CA TRP A 91 -11.98 -7.68 -4.63
C TRP A 91 -11.23 -8.42 -3.52
N ARG A 92 -11.57 -8.15 -2.27
CA ARG A 92 -10.76 -8.57 -1.12
C ARG A 92 -11.56 -9.14 0.04
N ARG A 93 -10.89 -10.07 0.69
CA ARG A 93 -11.15 -10.48 2.06
C ARG A 93 -9.87 -10.31 2.87
N ILE A 94 -9.99 -9.66 4.00
CA ILE A 94 -8.89 -9.41 4.93
C ILE A 94 -9.26 -10.06 6.26
N GLU A 95 -8.36 -10.89 6.77
CA GLU A 95 -8.48 -11.46 8.09
C GLU A 95 -7.31 -11.01 8.97
N MET A 96 -7.57 -10.75 10.24
CA MET A 96 -6.58 -10.32 11.21
C MET A 96 -6.65 -11.15 12.49
N VAL A 97 -5.48 -11.44 13.05
CA VAL A 97 -5.32 -11.91 14.42
C VAL A 97 -4.39 -10.98 15.19
N ILE A 98 -4.75 -10.69 16.44
CA ILE A 98 -3.83 -10.19 17.47
C ILE A 98 -3.61 -11.34 18.44
N ASP A 99 -2.38 -11.85 18.48
CA ASP A 99 -2.07 -13.08 19.19
C ASP A 99 -2.04 -12.85 20.71
N LYS A 100 -2.73 -13.74 21.43
CA LYS A 100 -2.84 -13.78 22.90
C LYS A 100 -2.13 -14.98 23.51
N ARG A 101 -1.61 -15.90 22.70
CA ARG A 101 -0.89 -17.09 23.17
C ARG A 101 0.40 -16.69 23.90
N ILE A 102 0.72 -17.39 24.98
CA ILE A 102 1.95 -17.18 25.75
C ILE A 102 3.16 -17.30 24.81
N GLY A 103 4.08 -16.34 24.88
CA GLY A 103 5.25 -16.26 23.99
C GLY A 103 5.02 -15.54 22.65
N TYR A 104 3.76 -15.31 22.27
CA TYR A 104 3.40 -14.62 21.02
C TYR A 104 2.61 -13.32 21.24
N VAL A 105 2.30 -13.00 22.50
CA VAL A 105 1.49 -11.83 22.89
C VAL A 105 1.93 -10.56 22.18
N GLY A 106 0.98 -9.94 21.46
CA GLY A 106 1.20 -8.71 20.71
C GLY A 106 1.71 -8.90 19.28
N ASN A 107 1.89 -10.14 18.82
CA ASN A 107 2.00 -10.41 17.38
C ASN A 107 0.70 -9.97 16.71
N VAL A 108 0.82 -9.32 15.56
CA VAL A 108 -0.32 -8.94 14.74
C VAL A 108 -0.10 -9.49 13.34
N ALA A 109 -1.09 -10.17 12.79
CA ALA A 109 -0.99 -10.80 11.49
C ALA A 109 -2.24 -10.53 10.67
N TYR A 110 -2.04 -10.19 9.40
CA TYR A 110 -3.10 -9.94 8.42
C TYR A 110 -2.87 -10.85 7.23
N THR A 111 -3.95 -11.43 6.72
CA THR A 111 -3.97 -12.15 5.46
C THR A 111 -5.00 -11.51 4.55
N THR A 112 -4.57 -11.14 3.36
CA THR A 112 -5.40 -10.53 2.32
C THR A 112 -5.52 -11.51 1.18
N PHE A 113 -6.73 -11.96 0.93
CA PHE A 113 -7.09 -12.74 -0.25
C PHE A 113 -7.58 -11.80 -1.33
N ASN A 114 -7.00 -11.91 -2.53
CA ASN A 114 -7.40 -11.13 -3.70
C ASN A 114 -8.25 -11.99 -4.64
N PHE A 115 -9.33 -11.42 -5.14
CA PHE A 115 -10.32 -12.10 -5.97
C PHE A 115 -10.64 -11.27 -7.22
N GLU A 116 -11.15 -11.96 -8.23
CA GLU A 116 -11.61 -11.36 -9.48
C GLU A 116 -13.01 -10.75 -9.34
N SER A 117 -13.87 -11.35 -8.51
CA SER A 117 -15.27 -10.94 -8.32
C SER A 117 -15.62 -10.70 -6.85
N GLU A 118 -16.67 -9.91 -6.61
CA GLU A 118 -17.24 -9.72 -5.27
C GLU A 118 -17.76 -11.04 -4.70
N GLN A 119 -18.42 -11.85 -5.52
CA GLN A 119 -19.00 -13.13 -5.12
C GLN A 119 -17.93 -14.07 -4.54
N ASP A 120 -16.80 -14.18 -5.24
CA ASP A 120 -15.65 -14.97 -4.79
C ASP A 120 -15.06 -14.42 -3.48
N ALA A 121 -14.96 -13.09 -3.35
CA ALA A 121 -14.47 -12.44 -2.13
C ALA A 121 -15.42 -12.60 -0.94
N PHE A 122 -16.73 -12.61 -1.19
CA PHE A 122 -17.76 -12.80 -0.17
C PHE A 122 -17.78 -14.24 0.33
N LEU A 123 -17.74 -15.21 -0.59
CA LEU A 123 -17.71 -16.64 -0.27
C LEU A 123 -16.33 -17.17 0.13
N ASN A 124 -15.28 -16.37 -0.09
CA ASN A 124 -13.88 -16.74 0.13
C ASN A 124 -13.45 -17.98 -0.69
N ILE A 125 -13.74 -17.96 -1.99
CA ILE A 125 -13.41 -19.03 -2.95
C ILE A 125 -12.61 -18.47 -4.13
N ASN A 126 -11.87 -19.31 -4.85
CA ASN A 126 -11.17 -18.92 -6.09
C ASN A 126 -10.19 -17.72 -5.94
N ALA A 127 -9.49 -17.63 -4.81
CA ALA A 127 -8.48 -16.58 -4.60
C ALA A 127 -7.43 -16.61 -5.72
N LYS A 128 -7.07 -15.44 -6.27
CA LYS A 128 -6.03 -15.30 -7.31
C LYS A 128 -4.63 -15.22 -6.72
N SER A 129 -4.52 -14.56 -5.58
CA SER A 129 -3.29 -14.43 -4.81
C SER A 129 -3.63 -14.18 -3.35
N ILE A 130 -2.70 -14.54 -2.47
CA ILE A 130 -2.81 -14.32 -1.03
C ILE A 130 -1.57 -13.55 -0.60
N VAL A 131 -1.76 -12.38 -0.02
CA VAL A 131 -0.68 -11.53 0.50
C VAL A 131 -0.84 -11.42 2.00
N ASN A 132 0.18 -11.81 2.73
CA ASN A 132 0.19 -11.79 4.17
C ASN A 132 1.23 -10.82 4.71
N MET A 133 0.87 -10.21 5.83
CA MET A 133 1.75 -9.37 6.61
C MET A 133 1.72 -9.81 8.06
N GLU A 134 2.87 -9.84 8.72
CA GLU A 134 2.94 -10.03 10.17
C GLU A 134 3.88 -9.02 10.81
N TYR A 135 3.52 -8.56 12.00
CA TYR A 135 4.36 -7.82 12.92
C TYR A 135 4.73 -8.74 14.08
N SER A 136 5.89 -9.36 13.98
CA SER A 136 6.37 -10.40 14.90
C SER A 136 7.89 -10.31 15.10
N PRO A 137 8.47 -10.95 16.13
CA PRO A 137 9.91 -11.01 16.31
C PRO A 137 10.63 -11.51 15.05
N GLY A 138 11.60 -10.74 14.57
CA GLY A 138 12.53 -11.12 13.52
C GLY A 138 13.73 -11.92 14.07
N PRO A 139 14.69 -12.29 13.20
CA PRO A 139 15.91 -13.01 13.58
C PRO A 139 16.69 -12.40 14.75
N ASN A 140 16.69 -11.07 14.85
CA ASN A 140 17.40 -10.34 15.91
C ASN A 140 16.54 -10.10 17.16
N GLY A 141 15.37 -10.74 17.29
CA GLY A 141 14.43 -10.58 18.40
C GLY A 141 13.51 -9.36 18.32
N ASP A 142 13.94 -8.29 17.64
CA ASP A 142 13.10 -7.11 17.41
C ASP A 142 11.83 -7.45 16.61
N ARG A 143 10.70 -6.83 16.93
CA ARG A 143 9.48 -6.95 16.13
C ARG A 143 9.62 -6.17 14.83
N ILE A 144 9.33 -6.85 13.72
CA ILE A 144 9.47 -6.31 12.36
C ILE A 144 8.23 -6.64 11.54
N THR A 145 7.94 -5.81 10.55
CA THR A 145 6.96 -6.12 9.50
C THR A 145 7.58 -7.08 8.50
N LYS A 146 6.87 -8.17 8.22
CA LYS A 146 7.26 -9.19 7.25
C LYS A 146 6.17 -9.33 6.19
N PHE A 147 6.56 -9.74 4.99
CA PHE A 147 5.68 -9.93 3.84
C PHE A 147 5.79 -11.37 3.36
N TYR A 148 4.67 -12.00 3.04
CA TYR A 148 4.63 -13.32 2.41
C TYR A 148 3.58 -13.31 1.30
N ILE A 149 3.89 -14.00 0.21
CA ILE A 149 2.97 -14.19 -0.91
C ILE A 149 2.71 -15.69 -1.04
N TYR A 150 1.45 -16.05 -1.24
CA TYR A 150 1.04 -17.41 -1.59
C TYR A 150 0.19 -17.39 -2.86
N ASP A 151 0.29 -18.46 -3.64
CA ASP A 151 -0.62 -18.71 -4.76
C ASP A 151 -2.01 -19.16 -4.27
N ALA A 152 -2.93 -19.37 -5.21
CA ALA A 152 -4.29 -19.84 -4.94
C ALA A 152 -4.35 -21.18 -4.18
N ALA A 153 -3.35 -22.04 -4.36
CA ALA A 153 -3.24 -23.32 -3.68
C ALA A 153 -2.58 -23.20 -2.29
N GLY A 154 -2.13 -22.00 -1.92
CA GLY A 154 -1.50 -21.71 -0.65
C GLY A 154 0.00 -22.05 -0.62
N ASN A 155 0.67 -22.25 -1.76
CA ASN A 155 2.12 -22.44 -1.79
C ASN A 155 2.83 -21.08 -1.77
N ARG A 156 3.92 -20.95 -1.00
CA ARG A 156 4.68 -19.69 -0.95
C ARG A 156 5.30 -19.38 -2.31
N LYS A 157 5.21 -18.12 -2.73
CA LYS A 157 5.79 -17.57 -3.96
C LYS A 157 6.76 -16.43 -3.65
N ASN A 158 7.73 -16.23 -4.53
CA ASN A 158 8.70 -15.14 -4.46
C ASN A 158 8.16 -13.82 -5.03
N SER A 159 7.09 -13.91 -5.82
CA SER A 159 6.49 -12.83 -6.60
C SER A 159 5.00 -13.04 -6.81
N THR A 160 4.30 -11.98 -7.22
CA THR A 160 2.93 -12.05 -7.73
C THR A 160 2.63 -10.87 -8.66
N PHE A 161 1.45 -10.92 -9.28
CA PHE A 161 0.90 -9.80 -10.03
C PHE A 161 0.10 -8.91 -9.09
N PHE A 162 0.49 -7.64 -9.00
CA PHE A 162 -0.18 -6.64 -8.17
C PHE A 162 -1.21 -5.81 -8.96
N ASP A 163 -1.67 -6.30 -10.11
CA ASP A 163 -2.71 -5.67 -10.92
C ASP A 163 -3.62 -6.75 -11.53
N PRO A 164 -4.96 -6.65 -11.40
CA PRO A 164 -5.89 -7.58 -12.02
C PRO A 164 -5.90 -7.49 -13.55
N ASP A 165 -5.48 -6.37 -14.13
CA ASP A 165 -5.48 -6.19 -15.60
C ASP A 165 -4.38 -7.02 -16.25
N VAL A 166 -4.77 -8.13 -16.87
CA VAL A 166 -3.85 -9.07 -17.53
C VAL A 166 -3.07 -8.47 -18.70
N ALA A 167 -3.55 -7.37 -19.28
CA ALA A 167 -2.89 -6.72 -20.41
C ALA A 167 -1.73 -5.81 -19.98
N THR A 168 -1.75 -5.32 -18.74
CA THR A 168 -0.78 -4.32 -18.25
C THR A 168 -0.05 -4.74 -16.98
N ARG A 169 -0.47 -5.83 -16.32
CA ARG A 169 0.16 -6.30 -15.09
C ARG A 169 1.58 -6.79 -15.31
N GLU A 170 2.42 -6.47 -14.34
CA GLU A 170 3.77 -7.00 -14.20
C GLU A 170 3.87 -7.88 -12.96
N GLU A 171 4.75 -8.87 -13.02
CA GLU A 171 5.12 -9.68 -11.87
C GLU A 171 6.23 -8.97 -11.07
N LEU A 172 6.00 -8.74 -9.78
CA LEU A 172 6.97 -8.08 -8.90
C LEU A 172 7.37 -8.98 -7.74
N PHE A 173 8.65 -8.91 -7.37
CA PHE A 173 9.25 -9.74 -6.32
C PHE A 173 9.27 -9.03 -4.96
N LEU A 174 9.33 -9.84 -3.90
CA LEU A 174 9.55 -9.34 -2.54
C LEU A 174 11.02 -8.96 -2.27
N PRO A 175 11.27 -8.07 -1.29
CA PRO A 175 10.26 -7.33 -0.52
C PRO A 175 9.71 -6.09 -1.24
N ASN A 176 10.35 -5.61 -2.31
CA ASN A 176 10.07 -4.28 -2.82
C ASN A 176 8.70 -4.15 -3.51
N GLY A 177 8.16 -5.23 -4.08
CA GLY A 177 6.79 -5.22 -4.62
C GLY A 177 5.73 -4.83 -3.59
N CYS A 178 5.87 -5.27 -2.33
CA CYS A 178 5.00 -4.83 -1.24
C CYS A 178 5.46 -3.48 -0.64
N ALA A 179 6.76 -3.26 -0.52
CA ALA A 179 7.32 -2.03 0.05
C ALA A 179 6.96 -0.78 -0.77
N ALA A 180 6.62 -0.92 -2.05
CA ALA A 180 6.17 0.20 -2.90
C ALA A 180 4.94 0.93 -2.33
N CYS A 181 4.02 0.21 -1.68
CA CYS A 181 2.85 0.80 -1.00
C CYS A 181 3.03 0.83 0.53
N HIS A 182 3.73 -0.18 1.08
CA HIS A 182 3.89 -0.35 2.52
C HIS A 182 5.12 0.36 3.10
N GLY A 183 5.80 1.20 2.32
CA GLY A 183 7.04 1.88 2.68
C GLY A 183 8.22 0.92 2.88
N GLY A 184 9.40 1.50 3.14
CA GLY A 184 10.66 0.76 3.26
C GLY A 184 11.35 0.54 1.91
N GLY A 185 11.81 -0.68 1.65
CA GLY A 185 12.30 -1.08 0.31
C GLY A 185 13.82 -1.07 0.10
N ASN A 186 14.60 -1.30 1.16
CA ASN A 186 16.06 -1.38 1.05
C ASN A 186 16.54 -2.83 0.87
N LYS A 187 17.40 -3.09 -0.13
CA LYS A 187 18.06 -4.40 -0.36
C LYS A 187 18.94 -4.87 0.81
N ASN A 188 19.29 -3.97 1.74
CA ASN A 188 20.05 -4.29 2.94
C ASN A 188 19.21 -4.98 4.04
N PHE A 189 18.03 -5.52 3.74
CA PHE A 189 17.21 -6.22 4.74
C PHE A 189 17.99 -7.37 5.39
N ALA A 190 18.85 -8.08 4.65
CA ALA A 190 19.61 -9.22 5.16
C ALA A 190 20.54 -8.80 6.31
N THR A 191 21.30 -7.71 6.13
CA THR A 191 22.19 -7.17 7.16
C THR A 191 21.44 -6.47 8.29
N ARG A 192 20.16 -6.18 8.11
CA ARG A 192 19.28 -5.55 9.11
C ARG A 192 18.34 -6.55 9.79
N GLY A 193 18.65 -7.85 9.74
CA GLY A 193 17.84 -8.89 10.38
C GLY A 193 16.41 -8.96 9.83
N GLY A 194 16.26 -8.84 8.52
CA GLY A 194 14.98 -8.89 7.81
C GLY A 194 14.20 -7.57 7.78
N LYS A 195 14.67 -6.52 8.45
CA LYS A 195 13.99 -5.22 8.51
C LYS A 195 13.99 -4.53 7.14
N THR A 196 12.82 -4.42 6.54
CA THR A 196 12.59 -3.64 5.31
C THR A 196 12.30 -2.16 5.60
N GLY A 197 11.81 -1.85 6.81
CA GLY A 197 11.29 -0.53 7.17
C GLY A 197 9.81 -0.31 6.80
N GLY A 198 9.14 -1.32 6.26
CA GLY A 198 7.72 -1.22 5.91
C GLY A 198 6.77 -1.34 7.11
N GLY A 199 5.50 -0.98 6.89
CA GLY A 199 4.47 -0.94 7.92
C GLY A 199 3.07 -1.28 7.42
N PHE A 200 2.12 -1.32 8.35
CA PHE A 200 0.71 -1.56 8.05
C PHE A 200 0.00 -0.26 7.70
N LEU A 201 -0.83 -0.32 6.67
CA LEU A 201 -1.67 0.79 6.21
C LEU A 201 -2.93 0.91 7.06
N ALA A 202 -3.44 2.14 7.20
CA ALA A 202 -4.77 2.35 7.76
C ALA A 202 -5.85 1.82 6.80
N PHE A 203 -6.96 1.34 7.37
CA PHE A 203 -8.14 0.97 6.59
C PHE A 203 -9.15 2.12 6.63
N ASP A 204 -9.46 2.70 5.47
CA ASP A 204 -10.34 3.87 5.32
C ASP A 204 -11.52 3.52 4.39
N PHE A 205 -12.75 3.73 4.85
CA PHE A 205 -13.95 3.50 4.03
C PHE A 205 -14.08 4.45 2.85
N ASN A 206 -13.38 5.59 2.85
CA ASN A 206 -13.38 6.52 1.72
C ASN A 206 -12.79 5.91 0.44
N VAL A 207 -12.04 4.82 0.56
CA VAL A 207 -11.44 4.11 -0.58
C VAL A 207 -12.00 2.70 -0.76
N PHE A 208 -13.07 2.35 -0.05
CA PHE A 208 -13.72 1.05 -0.16
C PHE A 208 -14.98 1.14 -1.02
N GLU A 209 -15.03 0.29 -2.03
CA GLU A 209 -16.23 0.03 -2.82
C GLU A 209 -16.86 -1.29 -2.38
N TYR A 210 -18.19 -1.31 -2.42
CA TYR A 210 -19.04 -2.45 -2.08
C TYR A 210 -19.99 -2.72 -3.24
N GLY A 211 -20.21 -3.99 -3.55
CA GLY A 211 -21.31 -4.38 -4.40
C GLY A 211 -22.54 -4.77 -3.56
N PRO A 212 -23.50 -5.51 -4.13
CA PRO A 212 -24.75 -5.84 -3.45
C PRO A 212 -24.64 -6.91 -2.34
N LEU A 213 -23.54 -7.65 -2.22
CA LEU A 213 -23.46 -8.81 -1.32
C LEU A 213 -23.01 -8.46 0.10
N THR A 214 -22.43 -7.28 0.28
CA THR A 214 -22.02 -6.78 1.59
C THR A 214 -22.15 -5.27 1.64
N SER A 215 -21.76 -4.66 2.75
CA SER A 215 -21.84 -3.22 2.89
C SER A 215 -20.77 -2.69 3.83
N ARG A 216 -20.59 -1.37 3.77
CA ARG A 216 -19.87 -0.63 4.80
C ARG A 216 -20.42 -0.93 6.20
N ALA A 217 -21.73 -0.86 6.38
CA ALA A 217 -22.37 -1.06 7.69
C ALA A 217 -22.05 -2.44 8.29
N ALA A 218 -22.03 -3.48 7.45
CA ALA A 218 -21.66 -4.83 7.86
C ALA A 218 -20.18 -4.95 8.30
N ASN A 219 -19.30 -4.11 7.76
CA ASN A 219 -17.86 -4.18 7.98
C ASN A 219 -17.31 -3.14 8.99
N GLU A 220 -18.05 -2.08 9.33
CA GLU A 220 -17.61 -0.96 10.20
C GLU A 220 -16.91 -1.42 11.49
N ALA A 221 -17.58 -2.27 12.26
CA ALA A 221 -17.02 -2.75 13.53
C ALA A 221 -15.72 -3.53 13.34
N ASN A 222 -15.63 -4.33 12.29
CA ASN A 222 -14.44 -5.15 12.02
C ASN A 222 -13.32 -4.30 11.42
N VAL A 223 -13.59 -3.32 10.57
CA VAL A 223 -12.59 -2.37 10.07
C VAL A 223 -12.02 -1.51 11.20
N LYS A 224 -12.81 -1.16 12.22
CA LYS A 224 -12.29 -0.55 13.45
C LYS A 224 -11.30 -1.46 14.16
N LYS A 225 -11.65 -2.75 14.33
CA LYS A 225 -10.73 -3.74 14.92
C LYS A 225 -9.46 -3.92 14.08
N LEU A 226 -9.56 -3.91 12.75
CA LEU A 226 -8.40 -3.90 11.87
C LEU A 226 -7.50 -2.70 12.17
N ASN A 227 -8.04 -1.49 12.26
CA ASN A 227 -7.23 -0.30 12.62
C ASN A 227 -6.65 -0.37 14.05
N GLN A 228 -7.35 -0.96 15.01
CA GLN A 228 -6.79 -1.23 16.34
C GLN A 228 -5.59 -2.19 16.28
N GLY A 229 -5.63 -3.19 15.39
CA GLY A 229 -4.48 -4.04 15.10
C GLY A 229 -3.31 -3.25 14.50
N VAL A 230 -3.57 -2.37 13.53
CA VAL A 230 -2.54 -1.50 12.93
C VAL A 230 -1.84 -0.67 14.02
N MET A 231 -2.61 -0.09 14.95
CA MET A 231 -2.07 0.71 16.07
C MET A 231 -1.12 -0.09 17.00
N LYS A 232 -1.21 -1.42 17.01
CA LYS A 232 -0.30 -2.31 17.77
C LYS A 232 0.99 -2.67 17.03
N THR A 233 1.16 -2.24 15.78
CA THR A 233 2.33 -2.58 14.93
C THR A 233 3.46 -1.55 14.96
N ASN A 234 3.47 -0.66 15.96
CA ASN A 234 4.32 0.53 16.01
C ASN A 234 4.30 1.36 14.70
N PRO A 235 3.10 1.77 14.21
CA PRO A 235 3.02 2.51 12.96
C PRO A 235 3.61 3.93 13.09
N PRO A 236 4.02 4.57 11.98
CA PRO A 236 4.52 5.94 12.01
C PRO A 236 3.43 6.95 12.40
N GLY A 237 3.86 8.18 12.69
CA GLY A 237 2.98 9.26 13.14
C GLY A 237 1.82 9.54 12.18
N ALA A 238 2.06 9.56 10.87
CA ALA A 238 1.02 9.79 9.87
C ALA A 238 -0.12 8.75 9.91
N VAL A 239 0.21 7.45 10.00
CA VAL A 239 -0.79 6.38 10.14
C VAL A 239 -1.57 6.54 11.45
N LYS A 240 -0.89 6.81 12.58
CA LYS A 240 -1.55 7.05 13.88
C LYS A 240 -2.52 8.24 13.81
N SER A 241 -2.09 9.34 13.22
CA SER A 241 -2.89 10.55 13.05
C SER A 241 -4.12 10.32 12.17
N LEU A 242 -3.96 9.57 11.07
CA LEU A 242 -5.09 9.19 10.22
C LEU A 242 -6.10 8.35 10.98
N ILE A 243 -5.66 7.25 11.61
CA ILE A 243 -6.55 6.35 12.35
C ILE A 243 -7.26 7.10 13.49
N ASN A 244 -6.53 7.90 14.28
CA ASN A 244 -7.15 8.71 15.33
C ASN A 244 -8.19 9.68 14.74
N GLY A 245 -7.87 10.35 13.64
CA GLY A 245 -8.79 11.24 12.95
C GLY A 245 -10.09 10.57 12.50
N LEU A 246 -9.97 9.39 11.88
CA LEU A 246 -11.10 8.58 11.42
C LEU A 246 -12.01 8.13 12.57
N TYR A 247 -11.53 8.02 13.81
CA TYR A 247 -12.33 7.54 14.93
C TYR A 247 -12.45 8.54 16.10
N GLY A 248 -12.23 9.83 15.85
CA GLY A 248 -12.49 10.88 16.83
C GLY A 248 -11.44 11.03 17.94
N GLY A 249 -10.23 10.52 17.74
CA GLY A 249 -9.07 10.74 18.61
C GLY A 249 -8.43 9.47 19.16
N ASN A 250 -7.55 9.66 20.14
CA ASN A 250 -6.84 8.57 20.80
C ASN A 250 -7.82 7.58 21.46
N GLY A 251 -7.53 6.28 21.37
CA GLY A 251 -8.42 5.22 21.86
C GLY A 251 -9.60 4.90 20.94
N LEU A 252 -9.73 5.61 19.82
CA LEU A 252 -10.76 5.40 18.79
C LEU A 252 -12.19 5.38 19.39
N PRO A 253 -12.65 6.48 20.02
CA PRO A 253 -13.92 6.51 20.75
C PRO A 253 -15.14 6.28 19.84
N LEU A 254 -15.12 6.71 18.58
CA LEU A 254 -16.25 6.52 17.68
C LEU A 254 -16.44 5.05 17.29
N ALA A 255 -17.68 4.57 17.33
CA ALA A 255 -18.01 3.20 16.93
C ALA A 255 -17.81 2.96 15.42
N THR A 256 -18.02 4.00 14.61
CA THR A 256 -17.88 4.00 13.15
C THR A 256 -16.86 5.04 12.69
N GLN A 257 -16.34 4.88 11.46
CA GLN A 257 -15.45 5.88 10.88
C GLN A 257 -16.17 7.20 10.57
N TYR A 258 -15.56 8.29 10.98
CA TYR A 258 -15.87 9.64 10.52
C TYR A 258 -15.26 9.86 9.12
N SER A 259 -15.97 9.45 8.08
CA SER A 259 -15.49 9.57 6.69
C SER A 259 -15.26 11.00 6.22
N ALA A 260 -15.92 11.98 6.85
CA ALA A 260 -15.66 13.39 6.59
C ALA A 260 -14.42 13.92 7.32
N TYR A 261 -13.64 13.06 7.98
CA TYR A 261 -12.37 13.43 8.59
C TYR A 261 -11.46 14.11 7.56
N ARG A 262 -11.07 15.32 7.91
CA ARG A 262 -10.12 16.13 7.15
C ARG A 262 -9.28 16.91 8.15
N PRO A 263 -7.93 16.83 8.09
CA PRO A 263 -7.10 17.68 8.93
C PRO A 263 -7.44 19.16 8.69
N SER A 264 -7.44 19.97 9.74
CA SER A 264 -7.83 21.39 9.65
C SER A 264 -7.01 22.18 8.63
N THR A 265 -5.75 21.79 8.41
CA THR A 265 -4.85 22.36 7.39
C THR A 265 -5.39 22.24 5.97
N TRP A 266 -6.31 21.30 5.71
CA TRP A 266 -6.95 21.07 4.42
C TRP A 266 -8.31 21.76 4.27
N ALA A 267 -8.76 22.54 5.27
CA ALA A 267 -10.09 23.16 5.26
C ALA A 267 -10.34 24.07 4.05
N THR A 268 -9.31 24.71 3.51
CA THR A 268 -9.42 25.60 2.34
C THR A 268 -9.38 24.87 1.01
N GLU A 269 -9.02 23.58 0.99
CA GLU A 269 -8.84 22.78 -0.23
C GLU A 269 -9.58 21.44 -0.14
N PRO A 270 -10.91 21.45 0.11
CA PRO A 270 -11.69 20.24 0.36
C PRO A 270 -11.76 19.32 -0.86
N LYS A 271 -11.81 19.86 -2.09
CA LYS A 271 -11.84 19.07 -3.32
C LYS A 271 -10.52 18.33 -3.56
N LEU A 272 -9.39 19.04 -3.39
CA LEU A 272 -8.07 18.42 -3.50
C LEU A 272 -7.88 17.36 -2.41
N TRP A 273 -8.35 17.61 -1.18
CA TRP A 273 -8.28 16.62 -0.11
C TRP A 273 -8.96 15.29 -0.48
N ASN A 274 -10.12 15.33 -1.13
CA ASN A 274 -10.80 14.10 -1.56
C ASN A 274 -9.94 13.29 -2.55
N VAL A 275 -9.22 13.97 -3.46
CA VAL A 275 -8.27 13.31 -4.36
C VAL A 275 -7.08 12.76 -3.58
N VAL A 276 -6.52 13.52 -2.64
CA VAL A 276 -5.42 13.06 -1.79
C VAL A 276 -5.80 11.79 -1.02
N VAL A 277 -6.98 11.74 -0.40
CA VAL A 277 -7.48 10.55 0.31
C VAL A 277 -7.57 9.36 -0.66
N THR A 278 -8.14 9.59 -1.84
CA THR A 278 -8.48 8.52 -2.78
C THR A 278 -7.26 7.97 -3.51
N ASP A 279 -6.27 8.81 -3.81
CA ASP A 279 -5.22 8.50 -4.79
C ASP A 279 -3.80 8.52 -4.22
N CYS A 280 -3.58 9.23 -3.10
CA CYS A 280 -2.24 9.45 -2.56
C CYS A 280 -2.08 8.86 -1.15
N GLN A 281 -3.08 9.04 -0.30
CA GLN A 281 -2.95 8.87 1.15
C GLN A 281 -2.59 7.45 1.56
N GLY A 282 -3.12 6.44 0.86
CA GLY A 282 -2.82 5.04 1.12
C GLY A 282 -1.31 4.82 1.30
N CYS A 283 -0.54 5.00 0.24
CA CYS A 283 0.92 4.82 0.29
C CYS A 283 1.61 5.91 1.11
N HIS A 284 1.16 7.17 0.97
CA HIS A 284 1.87 8.31 1.57
C HIS A 284 1.75 8.42 3.10
N THR A 285 0.99 7.56 3.75
CA THR A 285 1.04 7.42 5.22
C THR A 285 2.28 6.68 5.72
N LEU A 286 2.96 5.92 4.85
CA LEU A 286 4.19 5.18 5.15
C LEU A 286 5.42 5.73 4.42
N SER A 287 5.27 6.23 3.19
CA SER A 287 6.33 6.88 2.41
C SER A 287 6.05 8.37 2.22
N GLU A 288 7.07 9.24 2.28
CA GLU A 288 6.90 10.68 1.93
C GLU A 288 5.67 11.33 2.60
N GLN A 289 5.61 11.25 3.93
CA GLN A 289 4.46 11.68 4.73
C GLN A 289 4.13 13.17 4.57
N GLU A 290 5.08 13.96 4.09
CA GLU A 290 4.95 15.37 3.77
C GLU A 290 3.85 15.63 2.72
N VAL A 291 3.56 14.67 1.83
CA VAL A 291 2.47 14.76 0.85
C VAL A 291 1.10 14.91 1.53
N LEU A 292 0.96 14.52 2.81
CA LEU A 292 -0.27 14.70 3.59
C LEU A 292 -0.44 16.12 4.16
N SER A 293 0.50 17.04 3.88
CA SER A 293 0.47 18.43 4.32
C SER A 293 0.16 19.39 3.17
N LEU A 294 -0.91 20.19 3.30
CA LEU A 294 -1.24 21.20 2.29
C LEU A 294 -0.10 22.22 2.07
N ASP A 295 0.66 22.56 3.11
CA ASP A 295 1.79 23.48 2.98
C ASP A 295 2.92 22.89 2.13
N TYR A 296 3.09 21.56 2.16
CA TYR A 296 4.03 20.89 1.27
C TYR A 296 3.60 21.02 -0.19
N TRP A 297 2.31 20.86 -0.48
CA TRP A 297 1.76 21.07 -1.83
C TRP A 297 2.01 22.49 -2.33
N LYS A 298 1.75 23.50 -1.49
CA LYS A 298 1.97 24.91 -1.82
C LYS A 298 3.44 25.23 -2.09
N ARG A 299 4.38 24.61 -1.39
CA ARG A 299 5.82 24.84 -1.58
C ARG A 299 6.42 24.06 -2.75
N ASN A 300 5.84 22.92 -3.13
CA ASN A 300 6.41 21.99 -4.11
C ASN A 300 5.58 21.87 -5.40
N VAL A 301 4.90 22.95 -5.79
CA VAL A 301 4.04 22.99 -6.99
C VAL A 301 4.77 22.48 -8.25
N GLY A 302 6.06 22.81 -8.40
CA GLY A 302 6.88 22.35 -9.52
C GLY A 302 7.01 20.83 -9.59
N SER A 303 7.36 20.19 -8.47
CA SER A 303 7.52 18.73 -8.39
C SER A 303 6.20 18.01 -8.66
N PHE A 304 5.09 18.47 -8.09
CA PHE A 304 3.78 17.85 -8.37
C PHE A 304 3.38 17.98 -9.85
N ARG A 305 3.65 19.12 -10.51
CA ARG A 305 3.40 19.24 -11.96
C ARG A 305 4.25 18.27 -12.77
N GLU A 306 5.53 18.15 -12.43
CA GLU A 306 6.44 17.27 -13.16
C GLU A 306 6.06 15.80 -12.92
N GLU A 307 6.09 15.33 -11.68
CA GLU A 307 5.98 13.91 -11.36
C GLU A 307 4.55 13.37 -11.50
N VAL A 308 3.56 14.14 -11.04
CA VAL A 308 2.16 13.72 -11.11
C VAL A 308 1.60 14.02 -12.48
N LEU A 309 1.59 15.28 -12.93
CA LEU A 309 0.81 15.64 -14.13
C LEU A 309 1.51 15.33 -15.46
N LYS A 310 2.83 15.53 -15.55
CA LYS A 310 3.57 15.34 -16.79
C LYS A 310 4.09 13.90 -16.95
N GLU A 311 4.82 13.39 -15.95
CA GLU A 311 5.42 12.07 -15.98
C GLU A 311 4.44 10.95 -15.60
N LYS A 312 3.28 11.29 -15.03
CA LYS A 312 2.20 10.35 -14.68
C LYS A 312 2.63 9.21 -13.75
N LEU A 313 3.62 9.47 -12.90
CA LEU A 313 4.20 8.49 -11.99
C LEU A 313 3.30 8.20 -10.78
N MET A 314 2.27 9.01 -10.58
CA MET A 314 1.33 8.90 -9.47
C MET A 314 -0.13 8.89 -9.95
N PRO A 315 -1.02 8.17 -9.25
CA PRO A 315 -0.75 7.23 -8.15
C PRO A 315 0.17 6.06 -8.55
N ASN A 316 0.93 5.55 -7.59
CA ASN A 316 1.95 4.52 -7.83
C ASN A 316 1.36 3.10 -8.03
N SER A 317 0.10 2.86 -7.64
CA SER A 317 -0.63 1.63 -7.98
C SER A 317 -1.16 1.72 -9.41
N PRO A 318 -0.97 0.70 -10.28
CA PRO A 318 -1.50 0.68 -11.65
C PRO A 318 -3.01 0.92 -11.73
N PHE A 319 -3.79 0.28 -10.85
CA PHE A 319 -5.24 0.43 -10.85
C PHE A 319 -5.64 1.86 -10.47
N ALA A 320 -5.07 2.40 -9.39
CA ALA A 320 -5.34 3.78 -8.97
C ALA A 320 -4.86 4.80 -10.01
N ASN A 321 -3.72 4.55 -10.66
CA ASN A 321 -3.18 5.39 -11.73
C ASN A 321 -4.17 5.51 -12.89
N ARG A 322 -4.63 4.37 -13.43
CA ARG A 322 -5.61 4.35 -14.52
C ARG A 322 -6.89 5.10 -14.13
N ARG A 323 -7.39 4.92 -12.90
CA ARG A 323 -8.58 5.63 -12.39
C ARG A 323 -8.35 7.14 -12.26
N PHE A 324 -7.22 7.57 -11.70
CA PHE A 324 -6.89 8.99 -11.54
C PHE A 324 -6.89 9.73 -12.89
N TRP A 325 -6.37 9.08 -13.94
CA TRP A 325 -6.31 9.63 -15.29
C TRP A 325 -7.58 9.49 -16.12
N SER A 326 -8.47 8.54 -15.77
CA SER A 326 -9.77 8.39 -16.43
C SER A 326 -10.89 9.21 -15.80
N THR A 327 -10.61 9.89 -14.68
CA THR A 327 -11.54 10.75 -13.94
C THR A 327 -11.04 12.20 -13.94
N ASP A 328 -11.79 13.13 -13.34
CA ASP A 328 -11.42 14.54 -13.19
C ASP A 328 -10.42 14.81 -12.05
N HIS A 329 -9.86 13.76 -11.45
CA HIS A 329 -8.93 13.89 -10.33
C HIS A 329 -7.64 14.60 -10.74
N HIS A 330 -7.09 14.29 -11.92
CA HIS A 330 -5.92 15.00 -12.46
C HIS A 330 -6.19 16.49 -12.70
N GLN A 331 -7.39 16.85 -13.18
CA GLN A 331 -7.79 18.24 -13.35
C GLN A 331 -7.93 18.95 -11.99
N THR A 332 -8.49 18.27 -10.99
CA THR A 332 -8.60 18.81 -9.63
C THR A 332 -7.21 19.12 -9.04
N VAL A 333 -6.23 18.25 -9.30
CA VAL A 333 -4.83 18.49 -8.93
C VAL A 333 -4.27 19.70 -9.69
N GLU A 334 -4.42 19.74 -11.01
CA GLU A 334 -3.92 20.85 -11.83
C GLU A 334 -4.49 22.21 -11.40
N ASP A 335 -5.81 22.29 -11.21
CA ASP A 335 -6.49 23.50 -10.76
C ASP A 335 -5.95 23.99 -9.42
N ALA A 336 -5.69 23.07 -8.48
CA ALA A 336 -5.11 23.42 -7.18
C ALA A 336 -3.67 23.94 -7.33
N LEU A 337 -2.85 23.27 -8.14
CA LEU A 337 -1.48 23.70 -8.41
C LEU A 337 -1.40 25.05 -9.14
N ILE A 338 -2.43 25.42 -9.91
CA ILE A 338 -2.58 26.78 -10.48
C ILE A 338 -2.86 27.80 -9.37
N ARG A 339 -3.79 27.50 -8.45
CA ARG A 339 -4.10 28.38 -7.31
C ARG A 339 -2.95 28.58 -6.33
N PHE A 340 -2.08 27.58 -6.18
CA PHE A 340 -0.93 27.65 -5.28
C PHE A 340 0.27 28.41 -5.86
N ARG A 341 0.18 28.89 -7.11
CA ARG A 341 1.22 29.79 -7.63
C ARG A 341 1.28 31.04 -6.74
N PRO A 342 2.48 31.42 -6.26
CA PRO A 342 2.67 32.71 -5.62
C PRO A 342 2.35 33.88 -6.56
#